data_AF-A0A537ERL7-F1
#
_entry.id   AF-A0A537ERL7-F1
#
_cell.length_a   1.000
_cell.length_b   1.000
_cell.length_c   1.000
_cell.angle_alpha   90.00
_cell.angle_beta   90.00
_cell.angle_gamma   90.00
#
_symmetry.space_group_name_H-M   'P 1'
#
loop_
_entity.id
_entity.type
_entity.pdbx_description
1 polymer ?
#
loop_
_entity_poly.entity_id
_entity_poly.type
_entity_poly.pdbx_seq_one_letter_code
_entity_poly.pdbx_strand_id
1 'polypeptide(L)'
;MITGSPQAIWKIVFLAVSTALVFAVTRIAYVPISAFNGQVFDFGDIMIFSFAWTFGPLIGGFAGGVGSGLSDASLLSPFAPFTLVIKGSEGLLAGYIVRRSS
;
A
#
# COMPACT_ATOMS: atom_id res chain seq x y z
N MET A 1 28.38 -11.24 -0.67
CA MET A 1 27.66 -12.19 0.21
C MET A 1 26.67 -11.36 1.00
N ILE A 2 25.36 -11.48 0.72
CA ILE A 2 24.33 -10.71 1.44
C ILE A 2 24.20 -11.36 2.82
N THR A 3 24.77 -10.73 3.85
CA THR A 3 24.81 -11.20 5.24
C THR A 3 23.50 -10.91 5.99
N GLY A 4 22.36 -11.25 5.37
CA GLY A 4 21.05 -11.14 5.99
C GLY A 4 20.60 -12.47 6.60
N SER A 5 19.97 -12.43 7.77
CA SER A 5 19.22 -13.59 8.28
C SER A 5 18.13 -13.99 7.27
N PRO A 6 17.81 -15.28 7.09
CA PRO A 6 16.82 -15.73 6.09
C PRO A 6 15.48 -14.99 6.18
N GLN A 7 15.09 -14.58 7.38
CA GLN A 7 13.88 -13.81 7.67
C GLN A 7 13.91 -12.39 7.07
N ALA A 8 15.09 -11.77 6.98
CA ALA A 8 15.24 -10.45 6.37
C ALA A 8 15.00 -10.50 4.86
N ILE A 9 15.49 -11.56 4.20
CA ILE A 9 15.29 -11.77 2.75
C ILE A 9 13.80 -11.86 2.42
N TRP A 10 13.06 -12.70 3.15
CA TRP A 10 11.62 -12.85 2.94
C TRP A 10 10.85 -11.55 3.14
N LYS A 11 11.21 -10.75 4.17
CA LYS A 11 10.58 -9.44 4.40
C LYS A 11 10.80 -8.49 3.22
N ILE A 12 12.02 -8.44 2.67
CA ILE A 12 12.33 -7.60 1.50
C ILE A 12 11.51 -8.06 0.29
N VAL A 13 11.44 -9.37 0.04
CA VAL A 13 10.66 -9.93 -1.07
C VAL A 13 9.18 -9.56 -0.94
N PHE A 14 8.56 -9.78 0.23
CA PHE A 14 7.16 -9.42 0.42
C PHE A 14 6.93 -7.91 0.32
N LEU A 15 7.83 -7.10 0.86
CA LEU A 15 7.73 -5.64 0.77
C LEU A 15 7.80 -5.18 -0.70
N ALA A 16 8.73 -5.71 -1.50
CA ALA A 16 8.85 -5.37 -2.91
C ALA A 16 7.63 -5.81 -3.74
N VAL A 17 7.21 -7.07 -3.59
CA VAL A 17 6.08 -7.63 -4.35
C VAL A 17 4.77 -6.96 -3.97
N SER A 18 4.50 -6.77 -2.68
CA SER A 18 3.29 -6.09 -2.21
C SER A 18 3.25 -4.64 -2.69
N THR A 19 4.38 -3.91 -2.67
CA THR A 19 4.44 -2.54 -3.19
C THR A 19 4.12 -2.48 -4.69
N ALA A 20 4.71 -3.38 -5.49
CA ALA A 20 4.46 -3.45 -6.92
C ALA A 20 2.99 -3.78 -7.24
N LEU A 21 2.39 -4.69 -6.48
CA LEU A 21 0.99 -5.06 -6.63
C LEU A 21 0.04 -3.92 -6.24
N VAL A 22 0.31 -3.22 -5.12
CA VAL A 22 -0.48 -2.05 -4.73
C VAL A 22 -0.42 -0.98 -5.82
N PHE A 23 0.77 -0.68 -6.36
CA PHE A 23 0.91 0.26 -7.48
C PHE A 23 0.08 -0.17 -8.70
N ALA A 24 0.23 -1.40 -9.15
CA ALA A 24 -0.45 -1.90 -10.35
C ALA A 24 -1.98 -1.87 -10.17
N VAL A 25 -2.49 -2.32 -9.03
CA VAL A 25 -3.93 -2.34 -8.75
C VAL A 25 -4.49 -0.93 -8.59
N THR A 26 -3.79 -0.05 -7.87
CA THR A 26 -4.19 1.38 -7.74
C THR A 26 -4.34 2.03 -9.11
N ARG A 27 -3.49 1.65 -10.08
CA ARG A 27 -3.48 2.26 -11.41
C ARG A 27 -4.53 1.69 -12.36
N ILE A 28 -4.77 0.38 -12.30
CA ILE A 28 -5.58 -0.34 -13.30
C ILE A 28 -7.02 -0.52 -12.82
N ALA A 29 -7.20 -0.75 -11.53
CA ALA A 29 -8.49 -1.07 -10.93
C ALA A 29 -8.99 0.15 -10.14
N TYR A 30 -9.59 1.10 -10.85
CA TYR A 30 -10.29 2.22 -10.23
C TYR A 30 -11.70 2.37 -10.82
N VAL A 31 -12.65 2.77 -9.97
CA VAL A 31 -14.02 3.07 -10.38
C VAL A 31 -14.25 4.56 -10.21
N PRO A 32 -14.60 5.30 -11.26
CA PRO A 32 -14.95 6.71 -11.13
C PRO A 32 -16.21 6.83 -10.27
N ILE A 33 -16.13 7.56 -9.16
CA ILE A 33 -17.29 7.78 -8.29
C ILE A 33 -17.88 9.13 -8.68
N SER A 34 -19.10 9.12 -9.22
CA SER A 34 -19.77 10.33 -9.75
C SER A 34 -20.23 11.32 -8.67
N ALA A 35 -20.08 10.98 -7.38
CA ALA A 35 -20.57 11.77 -6.26
C ALA A 35 -19.74 13.04 -5.97
N PHE A 36 -18.45 13.04 -6.35
CA PHE A 36 -17.55 14.19 -6.19
C PHE A 36 -16.70 14.37 -7.44
N ASN A 37 -16.63 15.59 -7.97
CA ASN A 37 -15.90 15.91 -9.21
C ASN A 37 -14.44 15.43 -9.14
N GLY A 38 -14.11 14.40 -9.91
CA GLY A 38 -12.75 13.89 -10.09
C GLY A 38 -12.27 12.86 -9.06
N GLN A 39 -13.13 12.39 -8.14
CA GLN A 39 -12.75 11.29 -7.24
C GLN A 39 -12.89 9.93 -7.92
N VAL A 40 -11.87 9.10 -7.71
CA VAL A 40 -11.84 7.70 -8.14
C VAL A 40 -11.74 6.82 -6.90
N PHE A 41 -12.54 5.77 -6.85
CA PHE A 41 -12.37 4.70 -5.88
C PHE A 41 -11.28 3.79 -6.40
N ASP A 42 -10.11 3.74 -5.76
CA ASP A 42 -9.09 2.76 -6.12
C ASP A 42 -9.29 1.45 -5.36
N PHE A 43 -9.14 0.34 -6.06
CA PHE A 43 -9.10 -0.97 -5.42
C PHE A 43 -7.73 -1.27 -4.79
N GLY A 44 -6.80 -0.31 -4.84
CA GLY A 44 -5.52 -0.39 -4.14
C GLY A 44 -5.71 -0.55 -2.64
N ASP A 45 -6.72 0.11 -2.05
CA ASP A 45 -7.06 -0.01 -0.63
C ASP A 45 -7.33 -1.45 -0.18
N ILE A 46 -8.02 -2.25 -1.01
CA ILE A 46 -8.27 -3.67 -0.72
C ILE A 46 -6.94 -4.43 -0.60
N MET A 47 -5.98 -4.15 -1.47
CA MET A 47 -4.65 -4.77 -1.45
C MET A 47 -3.87 -4.33 -0.20
N ILE A 48 -3.94 -3.05 0.17
CA ILE A 48 -3.30 -2.50 1.37
C ILE A 48 -3.79 -3.25 2.61
N PHE A 49 -5.10 -3.36 2.80
CA PHE A 49 -5.67 -4.06 3.96
C PHE A 49 -5.34 -5.56 3.95
N SER A 50 -5.42 -6.21 2.78
CA SER A 50 -5.08 -7.63 2.64
C SER A 50 -3.63 -7.90 3.05
N PHE A 51 -2.68 -7.08 2.61
CA PHE A 51 -1.27 -7.24 2.97
C PHE A 51 -0.95 -6.80 4.40
N ALA A 52 -1.61 -5.75 4.90
CA ALA A 52 -1.46 -5.32 6.29
C ALA A 52 -1.87 -6.42 7.28
N TRP A 53 -2.99 -7.12 7.00
CA TRP A 53 -3.46 -8.22 7.84
C TRP A 53 -2.64 -9.50 7.66
N THR A 54 -2.18 -9.79 6.44
CA THR A 54 -1.43 -11.03 6.15
C THR A 54 0.03 -10.95 6.59
N PHE A 55 0.71 -9.84 6.29
CA PHE A 55 2.16 -9.69 6.47
C PHE A 55 2.54 -8.71 7.59
N GLY A 56 1.55 -8.01 8.15
CA GLY A 56 1.72 -7.11 9.29
C GLY A 56 1.88 -5.65 8.91
N PRO A 57 1.96 -4.77 9.94
CA PRO A 57 1.87 -3.32 9.77
C PRO A 57 2.98 -2.74 8.89
N LEU A 58 4.22 -3.22 9.02
CA LEU A 58 5.34 -2.68 8.24
C LEU A 58 5.16 -2.90 6.73
N ILE A 59 4.74 -4.10 6.32
CA ILE A 59 4.58 -4.43 4.90
C ILE A 59 3.33 -3.75 4.35
N GLY A 60 2.20 -3.81 5.07
CA GLY A 60 0.97 -3.12 4.64
C GLY A 60 1.14 -1.62 4.53
N GLY A 61 1.78 -0.99 5.52
CA GLY A 61 2.04 0.44 5.55
C GLY A 61 3.00 0.90 4.45
N PHE A 62 4.15 0.25 4.31
CA PHE A 62 5.11 0.63 3.27
C PHE A 62 4.55 0.38 1.87
N ALA A 63 3.95 -0.79 1.64
CA ALA A 63 3.37 -1.12 0.34
C ALA A 63 2.22 -0.18 -0.03
N GLY A 64 1.37 0.19 0.93
CA GLY A 64 0.27 1.13 0.74
C GLY A 64 0.73 2.53 0.41
N GLY A 65 1.61 3.11 1.26
CA GLY A 65 2.10 4.46 1.05
C GLY A 65 2.94 4.59 -0.22
N VAL A 66 3.94 3.72 -0.40
CA VAL A 66 4.86 3.82 -1.54
C VAL A 66 4.18 3.38 -2.84
N GLY A 67 3.43 2.28 -2.83
CA GLY A 67 2.77 1.76 -4.02
C GLY A 67 1.75 2.75 -4.58
N SER A 68 0.82 3.22 -3.75
CA SER A 68 -0.21 4.16 -4.20
C SER A 68 0.33 5.57 -4.39
N GLY A 69 1.28 6.03 -3.55
CA GLY A 69 1.95 7.31 -3.75
C GLY A 69 2.72 7.38 -5.08
N LEU A 70 3.37 6.29 -5.49
CA LEU A 70 4.00 6.18 -6.81
C LEU A 70 2.97 6.18 -7.95
N SER A 71 1.79 5.59 -7.75
CA SER A 71 0.70 5.64 -8.74
C SER A 71 0.28 7.08 -9.00
N ASP A 72 0.07 7.86 -7.94
CA ASP A 72 -0.28 9.28 -8.05
C ASP A 72 0.86 10.14 -8.60
N ALA A 73 2.11 9.85 -8.20
CA ALA A 73 3.27 10.54 -8.75
C ALA A 73 3.43 10.28 -10.26
N SER A 74 3.08 9.07 -10.74
CA SER A 74 3.11 8.73 -12.17
C SER A 74 2.11 9.55 -13.00
N LEU A 75 1.08 10.10 -12.34
CA LEU A 75 0.07 10.97 -12.93
C LEU A 75 0.40 12.46 -12.76
N LEU A 76 1.56 12.80 -12.19
CA LEU A 76 1.91 14.16 -11.75
C LEU A 76 0.84 14.77 -10.83
N SER A 77 0.15 13.92 -10.07
CA SER A 77 -0.88 14.34 -9.15
C SER A 77 -0.26 15.08 -7.97
N PRO A 78 -0.74 16.30 -7.62
CA PRO A 78 -0.29 16.99 -6.41
C PRO A 78 -0.65 16.24 -5.13
N PHE A 79 -1.53 15.24 -5.22
CA PHE A 79 -1.93 14.40 -4.10
C PHE A 79 -0.90 13.33 -3.74
N ALA A 80 0.10 13.04 -4.59
CA ALA A 80 1.10 12.00 -4.35
C ALA A 80 1.75 11.99 -2.94
N PRO A 81 2.25 13.12 -2.39
CA PRO A 81 2.80 13.12 -1.03
C PRO A 81 1.74 12.87 0.04
N PHE A 82 0.51 13.32 -0.18
CA PHE A 82 -0.61 13.10 0.74
C PHE A 82 -1.04 11.64 0.70
N THR A 83 -1.19 11.05 -0.48
CA THR A 83 -1.49 9.64 -0.71
C THR A 83 -0.45 8.74 -0.04
N LEU A 84 0.84 9.08 -0.15
CA LEU A 84 1.91 8.34 0.51
C LEU A 84 1.74 8.30 2.03
N VAL A 85 1.39 9.42 2.66
CA VAL A 85 1.21 9.51 4.11
C VAL A 85 -0.09 8.85 4.55
N ILE A 86 -1.19 9.11 3.85
CA ILE A 86 -2.54 8.63 4.22
C ILE A 86 -2.61 7.12 4.07
N LYS A 87 -2.36 6.59 2.86
CA LYS A 87 -2.42 5.14 2.61
C LYS A 87 -1.33 4.37 3.34
N GLY A 88 -0.19 5.01 3.57
CA GLY A 88 0.84 4.46 4.45
C GLY A 88 0.35 4.31 5.88
N SER A 89 -0.35 5.31 6.40
CA SER A 89 -0.95 5.27 7.74
C SER A 89 -2.08 4.24 7.83
N GLU A 90 -2.93 4.12 6.82
CA GLU A 90 -4.00 3.12 6.76
C GLU A 90 -3.45 1.69 6.86
N GLY A 91 -2.44 1.35 6.05
CA GLY A 91 -1.80 0.05 6.08
C GLY A 91 -1.09 -0.24 7.41
N LEU A 92 -0.43 0.76 8.00
CA LEU A 92 0.18 0.63 9.33
C LEU A 92 -0.88 0.35 10.39
N LEU A 93 -1.92 1.19 10.47
CA LEU A 93 -2.97 1.08 11.48
C LEU A 93 -3.73 -0.23 11.36
N ALA A 94 -4.12 -0.62 10.15
CA ALA A 94 -4.82 -1.87 9.90
C ALA A 94 -4.01 -3.09 10.36
N GLY A 95 -2.70 -3.11 10.07
CA GLY A 95 -1.82 -4.18 10.51
C GLY A 95 -1.63 -4.20 12.03
N TYR A 96 -1.58 -3.04 12.68
CA TYR A 96 -1.50 -2.95 14.14
C TYR A 96 -2.78 -3.44 14.83
N ILE A 97 -3.96 -3.11 14.28
CA ILE A 97 -5.25 -3.51 14.84
C ILE A 97 -5.37 -5.04 14.87
N VAL A 98 -5.06 -5.73 13.77
CA VAL A 98 -5.12 -7.20 13.71
C VAL A 98 -4.13 -7.84 14.68
N ARG A 99 -2.91 -7.31 14.77
CA ARG A 99 -1.90 -7.82 15.70
C ARG A 99 -2.25 -7.66 17.17
N ARG A 100 -3.06 -6.67 17.53
CA ARG A 100 -3.53 -6.47 18.91
C ARG A 100 -4.69 -7.38 19.27
N SER A 101 -5.45 -7.84 18.27
CA SER A 101 -6.63 -8.68 18.45
C SER A 101 -6.34 -10.19 18.39
N SER A 102 -5.10 -10.59 18.08
CA SER A 102 -4.68 -11.98 17.91
C SER A 102 -3.76 -12.45 19.03
#